data_AF-A0A447P0C8-F1
#
_entry.id   AF-A0A447P0C8-F1
#
_cell.length_a   1.000
_cell.length_b   1.000
_cell.length_c   1.000
_cell.angle_alpha   90.00
_cell.angle_beta   90.00
_cell.angle_gamma   90.00
#
_symmetry.space_group_name_H-M   'P 1'
#
loop_
_entity.id
_entity.type
_entity.pdbx_description
1 polymer ?
#
loop_
_entity_poly.entity_id
_entity_poly.type
_entity_poly.pdbx_seq_one_letter_code
_entity_poly.pdbx_strand_id
1 'polypeptide(L)'
;MFIPRRVAPAHKPTPAPVPIVNPVPPPPEVTPVYAKSCLQEKGCTDAGTTEEPAENFGQMAIFAQPAVDDCCGYRHQHDEKNMAHPAEAVAAPLVFANQIWGKWSLSGVLSATRGVPYIGALASALYIPSAGEGSARVPGRDEFWYEEVLRQKALAGSTATTRVRFFWRDDIHGKPQVYGVHTGEGTPYENVRVANMLWNKHRQRYEFTPAHSADGPLITWTPEKPATGDLPGHTGNSRPPVDQPTILVTPIPDGKNEYTTPPFSLPAVEDFNDYILVFPADSGIKPIYVYLKDDPRNQPGVVTGKGVELSPGTRWLDMSVTNKGNGAPIPAHIADKLRGKEFKNFDDFREALWLEVSKDPDLMEQFLEKNRDALNQAHAPYTSKDGYYYGPKKVLKKFQIHHFIAIEHGGEVYDIDNMRIVTPRLHDEIHYRR
;
A
#
# COMPACT_ATOMS: atom_id res chain seq x y z
N MET A 1 18.08 85.86 -63.03
CA MET A 1 18.73 84.55 -62.76
C MET A 1 18.24 84.08 -61.40
N PHE A 2 17.67 82.86 -61.30
CA PHE A 2 17.08 82.35 -60.06
C PHE A 2 18.15 81.81 -59.10
N ILE A 3 17.98 82.05 -57.80
CA ILE A 3 18.73 81.38 -56.72
C ILE A 3 17.70 80.85 -55.70
N PRO A 4 17.61 79.53 -55.46
CA PRO A 4 16.65 78.98 -54.52
C PRO A 4 17.08 79.21 -53.06
N ARG A 5 16.11 79.44 -52.17
CA ARG A 5 16.36 79.56 -50.72
C ARG A 5 16.76 78.21 -50.12
N ARG A 6 17.80 78.19 -49.28
CA ARG A 6 18.13 77.02 -48.43
C ARG A 6 16.97 76.71 -47.49
N VAL A 7 16.54 75.45 -47.46
CA VAL A 7 15.66 74.91 -46.43
C VAL A 7 16.50 74.59 -45.19
N ALA A 8 16.04 75.01 -44.00
CA ALA A 8 16.69 74.67 -42.74
C ALA A 8 16.44 73.19 -42.36
N PRO A 9 17.40 72.48 -41.76
CA PRO A 9 17.19 71.11 -41.32
C PRO A 9 16.14 71.05 -40.20
N ALA A 10 15.21 70.11 -40.29
CA ALA A 10 14.18 69.92 -39.27
C ALA A 10 14.82 69.53 -37.92
N HIS A 11 14.40 70.21 -36.85
CA HIS A 11 14.74 69.80 -35.48
C HIS A 11 14.14 68.41 -35.21
N LYS A 12 14.99 67.45 -34.86
CA LYS A 12 14.49 66.18 -34.28
C LYS A 12 13.91 66.50 -32.89
N PRO A 13 12.69 66.03 -32.56
CA PRO A 13 12.17 66.18 -31.20
C PRO A 13 13.06 65.40 -30.23
N THR A 14 13.39 66.04 -29.11
CA THR A 14 14.09 65.39 -28.00
C THR A 14 13.22 64.24 -27.47
N PRO A 15 13.76 63.02 -27.31
CA PRO A 15 12.99 61.94 -26.70
C PRO A 15 12.62 62.33 -25.27
N ALA A 16 11.35 62.14 -24.90
CA ALA A 16 10.89 62.35 -23.53
C ALA A 16 11.65 61.42 -22.57
N PRO A 17 11.89 61.82 -21.30
CA PRO A 17 12.48 60.92 -20.32
C PRO A 17 11.60 59.68 -20.17
N VAL A 18 12.19 58.50 -20.39
CA VAL A 18 11.51 57.23 -20.11
C VAL A 18 11.23 57.20 -18.61
N PRO A 19 9.97 56.99 -18.17
CA PRO A 19 9.68 56.90 -16.75
C PRO A 19 10.48 55.72 -16.16
N ILE A 20 11.22 55.99 -15.08
CA ILE A 20 11.93 54.95 -14.34
C ILE A 20 10.88 54.09 -13.66
N VAL A 21 10.48 53.00 -14.32
CA VAL A 21 9.70 51.94 -13.70
C VAL A 21 10.63 51.26 -12.71
N ASN A 22 10.47 51.57 -11.43
CA ASN A 22 11.08 50.77 -10.37
C ASN A 22 10.73 49.30 -10.64
N PRO A 23 11.71 48.38 -10.72
CA PRO A 23 11.39 46.99 -10.96
C PRO A 23 10.47 46.52 -9.85
N VAL A 24 9.28 46.02 -10.22
CA VAL A 24 8.39 45.36 -9.26
C VAL A 24 9.22 44.27 -8.61
N PRO A 25 9.32 44.23 -7.26
CA PRO A 25 10.12 43.21 -6.60
C PRO A 25 9.65 41.83 -7.06
N PRO A 26 10.56 40.87 -7.24
CA PRO A 26 10.16 39.53 -7.60
C PRO A 26 9.13 39.03 -6.57
N PRO A 27 8.16 38.20 -6.99
CA PRO A 27 7.24 37.56 -6.07
C PRO A 27 8.05 36.83 -4.98
N PRO A 28 7.56 36.74 -3.74
CA PRO A 28 8.18 35.84 -2.76
C PRO A 28 8.28 34.46 -3.38
N GLU A 29 9.47 33.85 -3.28
CA GLU A 29 9.73 32.52 -3.83
C GLU A 29 8.97 31.50 -2.98
N VAL A 30 7.86 31.00 -3.53
CA VAL A 30 6.99 30.04 -2.83
C VAL A 30 7.58 28.64 -2.96
N THR A 31 7.77 27.94 -1.84
CA THR A 31 8.12 26.51 -1.83
C THR A 31 6.95 25.73 -2.43
N PRO A 32 7.11 25.09 -3.62
CA PRO A 32 6.02 24.32 -4.22
C PRO A 32 5.65 23.14 -3.33
N VAL A 33 4.37 22.73 -3.33
CA VAL A 33 3.89 21.58 -2.55
C VAL A 33 3.13 20.59 -3.44
N TYR A 34 3.04 19.33 -3.02
CA TYR A 34 2.28 18.32 -3.76
C TYR A 34 0.77 18.54 -3.58
N ALA A 35 0.37 18.79 -2.34
CA ALA A 35 -1.00 19.03 -1.93
C ALA A 35 -1.05 20.18 -0.92
N LYS A 36 -2.09 21.02 -1.02
CA LYS A 36 -2.52 21.99 -0.01
C LYS A 36 -4.05 22.08 -0.01
N SER A 37 -4.63 22.65 1.03
CA SER A 37 -6.08 22.86 1.09
C SER A 37 -6.53 23.90 0.05
N CYS A 38 -7.67 23.66 -0.58
CA CYS A 38 -8.36 24.62 -1.43
C CYS A 38 -8.96 25.81 -0.66
N LEU A 39 -8.98 25.76 0.68
CA LEU A 39 -9.35 26.90 1.54
C LEU A 39 -8.21 27.93 1.66
N GLN A 40 -6.96 27.55 1.36
CA GLN A 40 -5.82 28.47 1.39
C GLN A 40 -5.83 29.40 0.18
N GLU A 41 -5.54 30.68 0.41
CA GLU A 41 -5.51 31.69 -0.65
C GLU A 41 -4.56 31.34 -1.79
N LYS A 42 -4.82 31.88 -2.98
CA LYS A 42 -3.95 31.70 -4.13
C LYS A 42 -2.59 32.37 -3.87
N GLY A 43 -1.53 31.59 -3.97
CA GLY A 43 -0.15 31.98 -3.66
C GLY A 43 0.30 31.57 -2.25
N CYS A 44 -0.62 31.17 -1.36
CA CYS A 44 -0.30 30.62 -0.05
C CYS A 44 -0.03 29.12 -0.15
N THR A 45 1.10 28.65 0.38
CA THR A 45 1.41 27.22 0.57
C THR A 45 1.52 26.85 2.04
N ASP A 46 0.91 27.62 2.94
CA ASP A 46 0.93 27.33 4.37
C ASP A 46 0.06 26.11 4.71
N ALA A 47 0.37 25.49 5.84
CA ALA A 47 -0.45 24.43 6.42
C ALA A 47 -1.81 24.97 6.91
N GLY A 48 -2.85 24.13 6.89
CA GLY A 48 -4.09 24.43 7.58
C GLY A 48 -3.86 24.56 9.09
N THR A 49 -4.51 25.55 9.71
CA THR A 49 -4.44 25.79 11.17
C THR A 49 -5.69 25.30 11.91
N THR A 50 -6.66 24.77 11.18
CA THR A 50 -7.93 24.23 11.68
C THR A 50 -8.18 22.84 11.13
N GLU A 51 -8.99 22.05 11.82
CA GLU A 51 -9.48 20.77 11.30
C GLU A 51 -10.34 20.98 10.05
N GLU A 52 -10.10 20.20 9.00
CA GLU A 52 -10.86 20.26 7.75
C GLU A 52 -10.96 18.89 7.05
N PRO A 53 -11.96 18.65 6.18
CA PRO A 53 -12.08 17.37 5.46
C PRO A 53 -10.95 17.16 4.44
N ALA A 54 -10.52 15.90 4.28
CA ALA A 54 -9.49 15.51 3.31
C ALA A 54 -9.87 15.85 1.85
N GLU A 55 -11.17 15.96 1.55
CA GLU A 55 -11.70 16.38 0.26
C GLU A 55 -11.24 17.79 -0.18
N ASN A 56 -10.81 18.64 0.76
CA ASN A 56 -10.25 19.96 0.46
C ASN A 56 -8.85 19.88 -0.18
N PHE A 57 -8.16 18.75 -0.07
CA PHE A 57 -6.84 18.51 -0.66
C PHE A 57 -6.91 17.76 -1.99
N GLY A 58 -7.98 17.01 -2.22
CA GLY A 58 -8.17 16.19 -3.42
C GLY A 58 -9.15 15.05 -3.20
N GLN A 59 -9.21 14.13 -4.15
CA GLN A 59 -10.07 12.96 -4.08
C GLN A 59 -9.41 11.86 -3.26
N MET A 60 -10.10 11.35 -2.23
CA MET A 60 -9.62 10.25 -1.42
C MET A 60 -10.32 8.93 -1.77
N ALA A 61 -9.55 7.85 -1.78
CA ALA A 61 -10.05 6.49 -1.87
C ALA A 61 -9.25 5.54 -0.97
N ILE A 62 -9.92 4.50 -0.49
CA ILE A 62 -9.26 3.36 0.16
C ILE A 62 -9.36 2.17 -0.78
N PHE A 63 -8.22 1.58 -1.07
CA PHE A 63 -8.07 0.34 -1.81
C PHE A 63 -7.73 -0.77 -0.82
N ALA A 64 -8.53 -1.83 -0.83
CA ALA A 64 -8.17 -3.09 -0.20
C ALA A 64 -7.93 -4.12 -1.29
N GLN A 65 -6.84 -4.87 -1.22
CA GLN A 65 -6.82 -6.15 -1.90
C GLN A 65 -8.04 -6.96 -1.43
N PRO A 66 -8.78 -7.66 -2.32
CA PRO A 66 -9.87 -8.54 -1.90
C PRO A 66 -9.36 -9.58 -0.89
N ALA A 67 -10.27 -10.28 -0.18
CA ALA A 67 -9.89 -11.39 0.72
C ALA A 67 -9.49 -12.66 -0.07
N VAL A 68 -8.77 -12.42 -1.17
CA VAL A 68 -7.91 -13.32 -1.90
C VAL A 68 -6.72 -13.50 -0.98
N ASP A 69 -6.78 -14.48 -0.10
CA ASP A 69 -5.57 -14.94 0.56
C ASP A 69 -4.72 -15.63 -0.50
N ASP A 70 -3.93 -14.85 -1.22
CA ASP A 70 -2.90 -15.37 -2.09
C ASP A 70 -1.76 -15.88 -1.20
N CYS A 71 -2.07 -16.91 -0.38
CA CYS A 71 -1.22 -17.32 0.70
C CYS A 71 0.07 -18.02 0.24
N CYS A 72 0.37 -18.07 -1.08
CA CYS A 72 1.68 -18.45 -1.62
C CYS A 72 1.78 -18.47 -3.19
N GLY A 73 0.89 -17.86 -3.97
CA GLY A 73 0.89 -17.85 -5.44
C GLY A 73 -0.32 -18.53 -6.11
N TYR A 74 -1.49 -18.42 -5.47
CA TYR A 74 -2.80 -18.89 -5.92
C TYR A 74 -3.34 -18.03 -7.04
N ARG A 75 -3.66 -18.68 -8.16
CA ARG A 75 -4.21 -18.05 -9.35
C ARG A 75 -5.03 -19.09 -10.09
N HIS A 76 -6.32 -19.11 -9.77
CA HIS A 76 -7.29 -19.93 -10.47
C HIS A 76 -7.77 -19.22 -11.74
N GLN A 77 -7.71 -19.95 -12.87
CA GLN A 77 -8.72 -19.82 -13.91
C GLN A 77 -9.90 -20.69 -13.49
N HIS A 78 -11.12 -20.20 -13.72
CA HIS A 78 -12.34 -20.97 -13.45
C HIS A 78 -12.44 -22.16 -14.42
N ASP A 79 -12.98 -23.28 -13.94
CA ASP A 79 -13.20 -24.50 -14.73
C ASP A 79 -14.32 -24.33 -15.76
N GLU A 80 -14.01 -23.85 -16.97
CA GLU A 80 -14.87 -24.05 -18.14
C GLU A 80 -14.78 -25.49 -18.66
N LYS A 81 -15.38 -26.44 -17.91
CA LYS A 81 -15.69 -27.76 -18.47
C LYS A 81 -16.93 -27.68 -19.37
N ASN A 82 -16.74 -27.17 -20.59
CA ASN A 82 -17.31 -27.71 -21.84
C ASN A 82 -17.10 -26.75 -23.03
N MET A 83 -15.97 -26.86 -23.73
CA MET A 83 -15.89 -26.99 -25.20
C MET A 83 -14.42 -27.11 -25.62
N ALA A 84 -14.14 -27.98 -26.59
CA ALA A 84 -12.80 -28.09 -27.15
C ALA A 84 -12.59 -27.01 -28.22
N HIS A 85 -11.44 -26.31 -28.21
CA HIS A 85 -10.75 -25.71 -29.38
C HIS A 85 -9.39 -25.09 -28.95
N PRO A 86 -8.48 -24.72 -29.89
CA PRO A 86 -7.04 -24.93 -29.69
C PRO A 86 -6.30 -23.83 -28.91
N ALA A 87 -5.04 -24.14 -28.58
CA ALA A 87 -4.18 -23.33 -27.73
C ALA A 87 -3.81 -21.97 -28.33
N GLU A 88 -4.41 -20.91 -27.77
CA GLU A 88 -3.84 -19.55 -27.79
C GLU A 88 -3.41 -19.13 -26.37
N ALA A 89 -2.47 -18.18 -26.29
CA ALA A 89 -1.75 -17.89 -25.05
C ALA A 89 -2.66 -17.24 -23.99
N VAL A 90 -3.08 -18.02 -23.00
CA VAL A 90 -4.07 -17.55 -22.01
C VAL A 90 -3.50 -16.48 -21.08
N ALA A 91 -3.82 -15.23 -21.39
CA ALA A 91 -3.51 -14.10 -20.54
C ALA A 91 -4.22 -14.25 -19.18
N ALA A 92 -3.44 -14.11 -18.10
CA ALA A 92 -3.40 -12.79 -17.50
C ALA A 92 -4.45 -12.34 -16.44
N PRO A 93 -5.50 -13.07 -15.96
CA PRO A 93 -6.41 -12.51 -14.95
C PRO A 93 -5.65 -11.99 -13.73
N LEU A 94 -5.82 -10.70 -13.46
CA LEU A 94 -5.17 -9.98 -12.38
C LEU A 94 -6.05 -10.03 -11.13
N VAL A 95 -5.42 -10.15 -9.96
CA VAL A 95 -6.08 -9.82 -8.68
C VAL A 95 -6.02 -8.31 -8.55
N PHE A 96 -7.19 -7.68 -8.64
CA PHE A 96 -7.38 -6.25 -8.48
C PHE A 96 -7.75 -5.96 -7.03
N ALA A 97 -7.14 -4.94 -6.42
CA ALA A 97 -7.70 -4.35 -5.22
C ALA A 97 -9.00 -3.61 -5.58
N ASN A 98 -9.98 -3.68 -4.68
CA ASN A 98 -11.23 -2.97 -4.86
C ASN A 98 -11.18 -1.65 -4.10
N GLN A 99 -11.70 -0.59 -4.72
CA GLN A 99 -12.06 0.61 -3.98
C GLN A 99 -13.22 0.27 -3.04
N ILE A 100 -12.96 0.39 -1.74
CA ILE A 100 -13.89 0.02 -0.67
C ILE A 100 -14.46 1.24 0.08
N TRP A 101 -13.95 2.44 -0.21
CA TRP A 101 -14.41 3.71 0.33
C TRP A 101 -14.02 4.89 -0.58
N GLY A 102 -14.70 6.03 -0.42
CA GLY A 102 -14.34 7.31 -1.04
C GLY A 102 -14.90 7.50 -2.45
N LYS A 103 -14.45 8.56 -3.13
CA LYS A 103 -14.82 8.86 -4.54
C LYS A 103 -13.55 9.15 -5.32
N TRP A 104 -13.46 8.58 -6.52
CA TRP A 104 -12.24 8.56 -7.32
C TRP A 104 -12.59 8.67 -8.80
N SER A 105 -11.94 9.59 -9.52
CA SER A 105 -12.23 9.87 -10.93
C SER A 105 -11.21 9.29 -11.91
N LEU A 106 -10.16 8.64 -11.42
CA LEU A 106 -9.11 8.02 -12.23
C LEU A 106 -9.42 6.54 -12.48
N SER A 107 -9.54 6.14 -13.74
CA SER A 107 -9.90 4.78 -14.15
C SER A 107 -8.75 3.78 -13.99
N GLY A 108 -8.76 3.02 -12.91
CA GLY A 108 -7.81 1.95 -12.65
C GLY A 108 -7.77 1.53 -11.19
N VAL A 109 -6.83 0.64 -10.88
CA VAL A 109 -6.72 -0.03 -9.57
C VAL A 109 -5.30 0.06 -9.03
N LEU A 110 -5.17 0.57 -7.79
CA LEU A 110 -3.96 0.53 -6.98
C LEU A 110 -3.91 -0.75 -6.13
N SER A 111 -2.82 -1.52 -6.18
CA SER A 111 -2.66 -2.75 -5.38
C SER A 111 -1.21 -2.92 -4.92
N ALA A 112 -0.97 -3.37 -3.67
CA ALA A 112 0.37 -3.53 -3.09
C ALA A 112 0.62 -4.97 -2.60
N THR A 113 1.50 -5.71 -3.27
CA THR A 113 1.78 -7.15 -3.04
C THR A 113 3.20 -7.39 -2.55
N ARG A 114 3.42 -8.19 -1.49
CA ARG A 114 4.78 -8.66 -1.15
C ARG A 114 5.07 -10.02 -1.78
N GLY A 115 6.36 -10.40 -1.86
CA GLY A 115 6.80 -11.69 -2.40
C GLY A 115 6.46 -12.89 -1.49
N VAL A 116 6.22 -12.59 -0.21
CA VAL A 116 5.60 -13.48 0.78
C VAL A 116 4.10 -13.18 0.81
N PRO A 117 3.24 -14.21 0.93
CA PRO A 117 1.79 -14.06 1.05
C PRO A 117 1.30 -13.00 2.04
N TYR A 118 0.44 -12.11 1.55
CA TYR A 118 -0.07 -10.97 2.29
C TYR A 118 -1.57 -10.82 2.06
N ILE A 119 -2.33 -10.77 3.17
CA ILE A 119 -3.76 -10.46 3.22
C ILE A 119 -3.90 -9.13 3.96
N GLY A 120 -4.87 -8.30 3.60
CA GLY A 120 -5.14 -7.05 4.33
C GLY A 120 -4.23 -5.89 3.95
N ALA A 121 -3.68 -5.90 2.72
CA ALA A 121 -3.08 -4.72 2.11
C ALA A 121 -4.13 -3.60 1.98
N LEU A 122 -4.18 -2.72 2.99
CA LEU A 122 -4.93 -1.49 2.99
C LEU A 122 -4.02 -0.36 2.48
N ALA A 123 -4.42 0.26 1.38
CA ALA A 123 -3.77 1.45 0.85
C ALA A 123 -4.79 2.59 0.80
N SER A 124 -4.45 3.71 1.42
CA SER A 124 -5.19 4.97 1.26
C SER A 124 -4.48 5.81 0.22
N ALA A 125 -5.22 6.37 -0.74
CA ALA A 125 -4.65 7.19 -1.79
C ALA A 125 -5.36 8.54 -1.91
N LEU A 126 -4.58 9.58 -2.20
CA LEU A 126 -5.06 10.92 -2.55
C LEU A 126 -4.74 11.17 -4.03
N TYR A 127 -5.75 11.51 -4.80
CA TYR A 127 -5.63 11.93 -6.20
C TYR A 127 -6.03 13.38 -6.37
N ILE A 128 -5.13 14.17 -6.95
CA ILE A 128 -5.37 15.57 -7.28
C ILE A 128 -5.39 15.64 -8.81
N PRO A 129 -6.57 15.81 -9.45
CA PRO A 129 -6.66 15.87 -10.92
C PRO A 129 -5.81 16.98 -11.56
N SER A 130 -5.52 18.04 -10.81
CA SER A 130 -4.66 19.17 -11.20
C SER A 130 -3.22 19.07 -10.68
N ALA A 131 -2.77 17.91 -10.15
CA ALA A 131 -1.38 17.77 -9.73
C ALA A 131 -0.41 18.09 -10.88
N GLY A 132 0.57 18.94 -10.61
CA GLY A 132 1.55 19.41 -11.59
C GLY A 132 1.05 20.41 -12.63
N GLU A 133 -0.20 20.89 -12.53
CA GLU A 133 -0.71 22.01 -13.31
C GLU A 133 -0.28 23.34 -12.65
N GLY A 134 1.02 23.65 -12.77
CA GLY A 134 1.62 24.86 -12.19
C GLY A 134 1.03 26.18 -12.71
N SER A 135 1.32 27.28 -12.01
CA SER A 135 0.71 28.59 -12.25
C SER A 135 1.33 29.28 -13.47
N ALA A 136 0.93 28.85 -14.66
CA ALA A 136 1.20 29.51 -15.94
C ALA A 136 2.69 29.85 -16.21
N ARG A 137 3.60 28.93 -15.86
CA ARG A 137 5.04 28.96 -16.23
C ARG A 137 5.79 30.22 -15.76
N VAL A 138 5.52 30.72 -14.56
CA VAL A 138 6.32 31.79 -13.94
C VAL A 138 7.10 31.22 -12.75
N PRO A 139 8.40 30.88 -12.92
CA PRO A 139 9.23 30.38 -11.83
C PRO A 139 9.16 31.27 -10.59
N GLY A 140 9.03 30.65 -9.42
CA GLY A 140 8.90 31.34 -8.13
C GLY A 140 7.46 31.72 -7.73
N ARG A 141 6.45 31.54 -8.60
CA ARG A 141 5.01 31.67 -8.23
C ARG A 141 4.27 30.32 -8.22
N ASP A 142 5.00 29.22 -8.26
CA ASP A 142 4.41 27.89 -8.47
C ASP A 142 4.06 27.23 -7.13
N GLU A 143 2.78 27.32 -6.76
CA GLU A 143 2.23 26.68 -5.56
C GLU A 143 2.34 25.14 -5.59
N PHE A 144 2.46 24.53 -6.77
CA PHE A 144 2.43 23.08 -6.97
C PHE A 144 3.66 22.52 -7.68
N TRP A 145 4.12 21.33 -7.27
CA TRP A 145 5.22 20.62 -7.95
C TRP A 145 4.84 20.16 -9.37
N TYR A 146 5.57 20.63 -10.38
CA TYR A 146 5.48 20.11 -11.76
C TYR A 146 5.80 18.60 -11.87
N GLU A 147 5.05 17.88 -12.72
CA GLU A 147 5.23 16.44 -12.94
C GLU A 147 6.65 16.06 -13.37
N GLU A 148 7.29 16.86 -14.23
CA GLU A 148 8.69 16.62 -14.65
C GLU A 148 9.64 16.71 -13.45
N VAL A 149 9.47 17.69 -12.58
CA VAL A 149 10.31 17.86 -11.39
C VAL A 149 10.09 16.70 -10.41
N LEU A 150 8.85 16.21 -10.28
CA LEU A 150 8.55 14.99 -9.52
C LEU A 150 9.20 13.74 -10.15
N ARG A 151 9.19 13.60 -11.48
CA ARG A 151 9.89 12.51 -12.18
C ARG A 151 11.41 12.55 -11.96
N GLN A 152 12.03 13.73 -12.00
CA GLN A 152 13.46 13.90 -11.69
C GLN A 152 13.76 13.62 -10.21
N LYS A 153 12.92 14.07 -9.27
CA LYS A 153 13.03 13.74 -7.84
C LYS A 153 12.95 12.22 -7.60
N ALA A 154 12.03 11.54 -8.26
CA ALA A 154 11.90 10.08 -8.20
C ALA A 154 13.12 9.34 -8.77
N LEU A 155 13.72 9.82 -9.87
CA LEU A 155 14.97 9.28 -10.40
C LEU A 155 16.15 9.46 -9.43
N ALA A 156 16.15 10.55 -8.66
CA ALA A 156 17.17 10.85 -7.65
C ALA A 156 16.90 10.19 -6.28
N GLY A 157 15.79 9.45 -6.09
CA GLY A 157 15.39 8.93 -4.78
C GLY A 157 15.06 10.01 -3.75
N SER A 158 14.64 11.18 -4.20
CA SER A 158 14.42 12.39 -3.40
C SER A 158 12.98 12.51 -2.89
N THR A 159 12.73 13.51 -2.04
CA THR A 159 11.42 13.84 -1.48
C THR A 159 10.78 15.05 -2.18
N ALA A 160 9.46 15.18 -2.03
CA ALA A 160 8.70 16.38 -2.36
C ALA A 160 7.93 16.85 -1.12
N THR A 161 7.88 18.16 -0.96
CA THR A 161 7.11 18.85 0.10
C THR A 161 5.60 18.69 -0.13
N THR A 162 4.84 18.56 0.95
CA THR A 162 3.36 18.51 0.98
C THR A 162 2.85 19.26 2.22
N ARG A 163 1.59 19.70 2.20
CA ARG A 163 0.89 20.25 3.38
C ARG A 163 -0.15 19.31 3.98
N VAL A 164 -0.31 18.11 3.44
CA VAL A 164 -1.05 17.01 4.09
C VAL A 164 -0.30 15.69 3.96
N ARG A 165 -0.36 14.87 5.01
CA ARG A 165 -0.03 13.45 5.00
C ARG A 165 -1.13 12.66 5.70
N PHE A 166 -1.26 11.39 5.33
CA PHE A 166 -2.23 10.46 5.89
C PHE A 166 -1.52 9.28 6.50
N PHE A 167 -2.15 8.59 7.45
CA PHE A 167 -1.62 7.36 8.04
C PHE A 167 -2.77 6.51 8.59
N TRP A 168 -2.50 5.23 8.82
CA TRP A 168 -3.45 4.29 9.41
C TRP A 168 -3.23 4.13 10.91
N ARG A 169 -4.31 4.17 11.68
CA ARG A 169 -4.37 3.73 13.08
C ARG A 169 -5.67 2.99 13.33
N ASP A 170 -5.65 2.08 14.29
CA ASP A 170 -6.88 1.44 14.73
C ASP A 170 -7.61 2.38 15.71
N ASP A 171 -8.94 2.44 15.64
CA ASP A 171 -9.78 3.29 16.50
C ASP A 171 -9.93 2.72 17.93
N ILE A 172 -10.72 3.39 18.77
CA ILE A 172 -10.99 2.95 20.16
C ILE A 172 -11.72 1.59 20.25
N HIS A 173 -12.14 1.02 19.13
CA HIS A 173 -12.77 -0.30 19.01
C HIS A 173 -11.89 -1.29 18.24
N GLY A 174 -10.64 -0.93 17.89
CA GLY A 174 -9.70 -1.78 17.17
C GLY A 174 -9.97 -1.88 15.66
N LYS A 175 -10.83 -1.03 15.07
CA LYS A 175 -11.03 -1.01 13.61
C LYS A 175 -9.98 -0.12 12.94
N PRO A 176 -9.37 -0.54 11.81
CA PRO A 176 -8.42 0.29 11.08
C PRO A 176 -9.10 1.48 10.40
N GLN A 177 -8.61 2.68 10.68
CA GLN A 177 -9.09 3.95 10.12
C GLN A 177 -7.92 4.77 9.55
N VAL A 178 -8.22 5.61 8.56
CA VAL A 178 -7.31 6.62 8.01
C VAL A 178 -7.49 7.96 8.73
N TYR A 179 -6.37 8.57 9.13
CA TYR A 179 -6.30 9.91 9.70
C TYR A 179 -5.42 10.81 8.83
N GLY A 180 -5.72 12.11 8.78
CA GLY A 180 -4.93 13.11 8.07
C GLY A 180 -4.31 14.14 9.02
N VAL A 181 -3.15 14.68 8.64
CA VAL A 181 -2.54 15.83 9.33
C VAL A 181 -1.99 16.87 8.38
N HIS A 182 -2.10 18.14 8.79
CA HIS A 182 -1.40 19.24 8.13
C HIS A 182 0.09 19.19 8.44
N THR A 183 0.92 19.35 7.43
CA THR A 183 2.39 19.29 7.57
C THR A 183 3.01 20.65 7.23
N GLY A 184 3.35 21.42 8.27
CA GLY A 184 3.89 22.78 8.16
C GLY A 184 5.26 22.86 7.46
N GLU A 185 5.60 24.05 6.96
CA GLU A 185 6.91 24.31 6.34
C GLU A 185 8.06 24.16 7.35
N GLY A 186 9.17 23.56 6.93
CA GLY A 186 10.33 23.30 7.78
C GLY A 186 10.10 22.24 8.87
N THR A 187 8.92 21.59 8.91
CA THR A 187 8.65 20.52 9.86
C THR A 187 9.26 19.19 9.38
N PRO A 188 9.67 18.28 10.29
CA PRO A 188 10.15 16.95 9.91
C PRO A 188 9.16 16.15 9.03
N TYR A 189 7.86 16.46 9.13
CA TYR A 189 6.81 15.77 8.40
C TYR A 189 6.56 16.32 7.00
N GLU A 190 7.10 17.47 6.60
CA GLU A 190 6.72 18.14 5.35
C GLU A 190 7.09 17.36 4.07
N ASN A 191 8.02 16.41 4.17
CA ASN A 191 8.62 15.70 3.04
C ASN A 191 8.07 14.27 2.86
N VAL A 192 7.64 13.95 1.63
CA VAL A 192 7.20 12.60 1.21
C VAL A 192 8.14 12.06 0.13
N ARG A 193 8.47 10.77 0.17
CA ARG A 193 9.33 10.12 -0.85
C ARG A 193 8.63 10.08 -2.22
N VAL A 194 9.36 10.33 -3.29
CA VAL A 194 8.82 10.30 -4.66
C VAL A 194 9.33 9.06 -5.39
N ALA A 195 8.45 8.37 -6.12
CA ALA A 195 8.77 7.10 -6.78
C ALA A 195 8.21 7.04 -8.21
N ASN A 196 8.99 6.50 -9.16
CA ASN A 196 8.55 6.32 -10.54
C ASN A 196 7.87 4.96 -10.72
N MET A 197 6.64 4.98 -11.23
CA MET A 197 5.86 3.81 -11.61
C MET A 197 6.27 3.35 -13.02
N LEU A 198 6.83 2.16 -13.16
CA LEU A 198 7.38 1.66 -14.43
C LEU A 198 6.38 0.76 -15.16
N TRP A 199 6.14 1.01 -16.46
CA TRP A 199 5.21 0.20 -17.25
C TRP A 199 5.76 -1.21 -17.54
N ASN A 200 5.07 -2.24 -17.03
CA ASN A 200 5.37 -3.63 -17.32
C ASN A 200 4.52 -4.11 -18.52
N LYS A 201 5.11 -4.11 -19.72
CA LYS A 201 4.46 -4.56 -20.97
C LYS A 201 3.89 -5.99 -20.90
N HIS A 202 4.51 -6.90 -20.14
CA HIS A 202 4.04 -8.29 -20.03
C HIS A 202 2.87 -8.45 -19.06
N ARG A 203 2.65 -7.49 -18.16
CA ARG A 203 1.60 -7.54 -17.13
C ARG A 203 0.54 -6.44 -17.30
N GLN A 204 0.66 -5.61 -18.35
CA GLN A 204 -0.26 -4.53 -18.72
C GLN A 204 -0.61 -3.59 -17.55
N ARG A 205 0.39 -3.27 -16.72
CA ARG A 205 0.25 -2.44 -15.53
C ARG A 205 1.55 -1.70 -15.21
N TYR A 206 1.48 -0.66 -14.41
CA TYR A 206 2.65 -0.02 -13.84
C TYR A 206 3.07 -0.70 -12.53
N GLU A 207 4.36 -0.71 -12.23
CA GLU A 207 4.96 -1.39 -11.08
C GLU A 207 6.06 -0.53 -10.43
N PHE A 208 6.14 -0.57 -9.10
CA PHE A 208 7.24 -0.01 -8.29
C PHE A 208 7.47 -0.90 -7.05
N THR A 209 8.72 -1.06 -6.63
CA THR A 209 9.08 -1.76 -5.39
C THR A 209 9.97 -0.83 -4.54
N PRO A 210 9.55 -0.45 -3.31
CA PRO A 210 10.39 0.32 -2.40
C PRO A 210 11.69 -0.42 -2.05
N ALA A 211 12.81 0.32 -2.03
CA ALA A 211 14.14 -0.25 -1.83
C ALA A 211 14.48 -0.65 -0.37
N HIS A 212 13.55 -0.48 0.58
CA HIS A 212 13.83 -0.64 2.03
C HIS A 212 13.73 -2.08 2.56
N SER A 213 13.76 -3.09 1.69
CA SER A 213 14.15 -4.48 2.00
C SER A 213 14.11 -5.33 0.72
N ALA A 214 14.68 -6.53 0.75
CA ALA A 214 14.51 -7.53 -0.31
C ALA A 214 13.03 -7.97 -0.49
N ASP A 215 12.18 -7.69 0.50
CA ASP A 215 10.77 -8.08 0.58
C ASP A 215 9.80 -6.88 0.56
N GLY A 216 10.25 -5.71 0.07
CA GLY A 216 9.43 -4.52 -0.09
C GLY A 216 8.16 -4.77 -0.93
N PRO A 217 7.02 -4.10 -0.65
CA PRO A 217 5.77 -4.33 -1.37
C PRO A 217 5.88 -3.84 -2.82
N LEU A 218 5.67 -4.74 -3.78
CA LEU A 218 5.40 -4.40 -5.17
C LEU A 218 4.06 -3.64 -5.24
N ILE A 219 4.16 -2.32 -5.31
CA ILE A 219 3.06 -1.42 -5.62
C ILE A 219 2.79 -1.53 -7.12
N THR A 220 1.51 -1.65 -7.47
CA THR A 220 1.05 -1.77 -8.85
C THR A 220 -0.13 -0.85 -9.11
N TRP A 221 -0.19 -0.29 -10.31
CA TRP A 221 -1.34 0.43 -10.81
C TRP A 221 -1.76 -0.17 -12.14
N THR A 222 -2.98 -0.73 -12.22
CA THR A 222 -3.50 -1.32 -13.45
C THR A 222 -4.60 -0.42 -14.02
N PRO A 223 -4.43 0.15 -15.23
CA PRO A 223 -5.48 0.92 -15.90
C PRO A 223 -6.72 0.06 -16.21
N GLU A 224 -7.91 0.66 -16.16
CA GLU A 224 -9.18 -0.02 -16.47
C GLU A 224 -9.26 -0.53 -17.93
N LYS A 225 -8.52 0.10 -18.84
CA LYS A 225 -8.40 -0.29 -20.25
C LYS A 225 -6.93 -0.60 -20.57
N PRO A 226 -6.48 -1.88 -20.50
CA PRO A 226 -5.18 -2.26 -21.05
C PRO A 226 -5.15 -2.02 -22.56
N ALA A 227 -3.97 -1.77 -23.13
CA ALA A 227 -3.84 -1.38 -24.54
C ALA A 227 -4.26 -2.46 -25.55
N THR A 228 -4.49 -3.71 -25.08
CA THR A 228 -5.01 -4.83 -25.88
C THR A 228 -6.52 -5.04 -25.78
N GLY A 229 -7.23 -4.33 -24.89
CA GLY A 229 -8.69 -4.37 -24.79
C GLY A 229 -9.29 -5.55 -24.01
N ASP A 230 -8.48 -6.44 -23.43
CA ASP A 230 -8.95 -7.59 -22.66
C ASP A 230 -9.53 -7.18 -21.29
N LEU A 231 -10.85 -7.29 -21.14
CA LEU A 231 -11.55 -7.08 -19.86
C LEU A 231 -11.63 -8.40 -19.06
N PRO A 232 -11.27 -8.41 -17.76
CA PRO A 232 -11.52 -9.56 -16.87
C PRO A 232 -13.03 -9.76 -16.65
N GLY A 233 -13.52 -10.99 -16.84
CA GLY A 233 -14.94 -11.33 -16.79
C GLY A 233 -15.64 -11.27 -15.42
N HIS A 234 -14.95 -10.88 -14.34
CA HIS A 234 -15.56 -10.68 -13.02
C HIS A 234 -14.86 -9.56 -12.24
N THR A 235 -15.58 -8.45 -12.03
CA THR A 235 -15.25 -7.37 -11.09
C THR A 235 -16.00 -7.52 -9.77
N GLY A 236 -16.33 -8.77 -9.39
CA GLY A 236 -17.19 -9.07 -8.25
C GLY A 236 -16.60 -8.58 -6.92
N ASN A 237 -17.18 -7.52 -6.36
CA ASN A 237 -16.74 -6.99 -5.08
C ASN A 237 -17.36 -7.76 -3.92
N SER A 238 -16.68 -8.82 -3.48
CA SER A 238 -17.09 -9.62 -2.30
C SER A 238 -16.78 -8.93 -0.96
N ARG A 239 -16.10 -7.77 -0.95
CA ARG A 239 -15.83 -7.02 0.29
C ARG A 239 -16.99 -6.07 0.60
N PRO A 240 -17.51 -6.06 1.84
CA PRO A 240 -18.34 -4.95 2.29
C PRO A 240 -17.50 -3.64 2.27
N PRO A 241 -18.13 -2.48 2.05
CA PRO A 241 -17.47 -1.19 2.27
C PRO A 241 -16.88 -1.11 3.67
N VAL A 242 -15.71 -0.48 3.81
CA VAL A 242 -15.17 -0.22 5.15
C VAL A 242 -15.94 0.93 5.79
N ASP A 243 -16.27 0.73 7.06
CA ASP A 243 -16.92 1.68 7.96
C ASP A 243 -15.93 2.78 8.37
N GLN A 244 -15.53 3.58 7.38
CA GLN A 244 -14.61 4.70 7.49
C GLN A 244 -15.42 6.01 7.54
N PRO A 245 -15.33 6.80 8.62
CA PRO A 245 -15.92 8.13 8.68
C PRO A 245 -15.16 9.09 7.75
N THR A 246 -15.72 10.29 7.52
CA THR A 246 -15.02 11.38 6.82
C THR A 246 -13.62 11.56 7.41
N ILE A 247 -12.60 11.48 6.55
CA ILE A 247 -11.21 11.65 6.96
C ILE A 247 -11.00 13.13 7.25
N LEU A 248 -10.77 13.46 8.51
CA LEU A 248 -10.43 14.81 8.94
C LEU A 248 -8.90 14.99 8.94
N VAL A 249 -8.47 16.15 8.49
CA VAL A 249 -7.07 16.59 8.48
C VAL A 249 -6.90 17.59 9.61
N THR A 250 -6.10 17.25 10.61
CA THR A 250 -5.90 18.08 11.81
C THR A 250 -4.59 18.85 11.78
N PRO A 251 -4.51 20.07 12.34
CA PRO A 251 -3.25 20.79 12.49
C PRO A 251 -2.30 20.09 13.46
N ILE A 252 -1.00 20.11 13.15
CA ILE A 252 0.06 19.79 14.11
C ILE A 252 0.28 21.05 14.97
N PRO A 253 0.24 20.97 16.32
CA PRO A 253 0.49 22.13 17.17
C PRO A 253 1.91 22.69 17.04
N ASP A 254 2.03 23.99 16.76
CA ASP A 254 3.32 24.66 16.63
C ASP A 254 4.18 24.56 17.91
N GLY A 255 5.48 24.39 17.72
CA GLY A 255 6.48 24.52 18.79
C GLY A 255 6.52 23.39 19.82
N LYS A 256 5.82 22.27 19.59
CA LYS A 256 5.87 21.08 20.45
C LYS A 256 6.30 19.84 19.67
N ASN A 257 7.22 19.07 20.26
CA ASN A 257 7.49 17.68 19.85
C ASN A 257 6.33 16.72 20.18
N GLU A 258 5.25 17.23 20.79
CA GLU A 258 3.99 16.52 21.01
C GLU A 258 3.17 16.56 19.72
N TYR A 259 3.54 15.69 18.77
CA TYR A 259 2.81 15.44 17.54
C TYR A 259 1.50 14.68 17.84
N THR A 260 0.56 15.35 18.50
CA THR A 260 -0.72 14.80 18.94
C THR A 260 -1.84 15.27 18.03
N THR A 261 -2.43 14.35 17.29
CA THR A 261 -3.80 14.49 16.75
C THR A 261 -4.72 13.84 17.79
N PRO A 262 -5.48 14.57 18.62
CA PRO A 262 -6.31 13.92 19.63
C PRO A 262 -7.22 12.85 19.00
N PRO A 263 -7.16 11.57 19.43
CA PRO A 263 -6.56 11.05 20.67
C PRO A 263 -5.18 10.34 20.56
N PHE A 264 -4.48 10.40 19.43
CA PHE A 264 -3.28 9.60 19.13
C PHE A 264 -2.00 10.41 18.85
N SER A 265 -0.84 9.78 19.05
CA SER A 265 0.46 10.30 18.60
C SER A 265 0.71 9.95 17.13
N LEU A 266 1.33 10.86 16.38
CA LEU A 266 1.77 10.58 15.00
C LEU A 266 2.80 9.44 14.95
N PRO A 267 2.87 8.67 13.84
CA PRO A 267 4.03 7.83 13.55
C PRO A 267 5.31 8.67 13.52
N ALA A 268 6.47 8.06 13.78
CA ALA A 268 7.74 8.72 13.52
C ALA A 268 7.89 8.98 12.01
N VAL A 269 8.69 9.96 11.61
CA VAL A 269 8.81 10.39 10.19
C VAL A 269 9.31 9.23 9.30
N GLU A 270 10.20 8.42 9.86
CA GLU A 270 10.74 7.18 9.31
C GLU A 270 9.68 6.08 9.12
N ASP A 271 8.66 6.01 9.98
CA ASP A 271 7.60 5.01 9.96
C ASP A 271 6.48 5.33 8.97
N PHE A 272 6.37 6.58 8.50
CA PHE A 272 5.40 6.92 7.45
C PHE A 272 5.71 6.10 6.18
N ASN A 273 4.81 5.21 5.81
CA ASN A 273 4.94 4.30 4.67
C ASN A 273 4.22 4.86 3.42
N ASP A 274 4.48 6.13 3.12
CA ASP A 274 3.89 6.87 2.00
C ASP A 274 4.84 7.19 0.84
N TYR A 275 4.24 7.39 -0.33
CA TYR A 275 4.92 7.71 -1.58
C TYR A 275 4.07 8.62 -2.45
N ILE A 276 4.69 9.58 -3.13
CA ILE A 276 4.13 10.22 -4.32
C ILE A 276 4.55 9.37 -5.51
N LEU A 277 3.61 8.61 -6.07
CA LEU A 277 3.77 7.76 -7.24
C LEU A 277 3.63 8.60 -8.51
N VAL A 278 4.69 8.62 -9.32
CA VAL A 278 4.77 9.42 -10.54
C VAL A 278 4.79 8.51 -11.75
N PHE A 279 3.94 8.79 -12.73
CA PHE A 279 3.76 7.96 -13.91
C PHE A 279 4.54 8.52 -15.11
N PRO A 280 4.81 7.71 -16.16
CA PRO A 280 5.35 8.20 -17.42
C PRO A 280 4.47 9.30 -18.03
N ALA A 281 5.08 10.30 -18.67
CA ALA A 281 4.36 11.48 -19.18
C ALA A 281 3.29 11.15 -20.24
N ASP A 282 3.45 10.05 -20.96
CA ASP A 282 2.54 9.50 -21.96
C ASP A 282 1.39 8.67 -21.38
N SER A 283 1.39 8.40 -20.06
CA SER A 283 0.34 7.64 -19.39
C SER A 283 -1.02 8.36 -19.29
N GLY A 284 -1.00 9.71 -19.29
CA GLY A 284 -2.16 10.54 -18.94
C GLY A 284 -2.57 10.48 -17.46
N ILE A 285 -1.80 9.81 -16.61
CA ILE A 285 -2.08 9.62 -15.18
C ILE A 285 -1.30 10.66 -14.37
N LYS A 286 -2.01 11.53 -13.63
CA LYS A 286 -1.39 12.49 -12.71
C LYS A 286 -0.77 11.79 -11.50
N PRO A 287 0.26 12.37 -10.86
CA PRO A 287 0.93 11.71 -9.73
C PRO A 287 -0.02 11.48 -8.54
N ILE A 288 0.05 10.30 -7.93
CA ILE A 288 -0.86 9.83 -6.88
C ILE A 288 -0.08 9.73 -5.56
N TYR A 289 -0.55 10.38 -4.50
CA TYR A 289 -0.05 10.09 -3.15
C TYR A 289 -0.71 8.81 -2.64
N VAL A 290 0.09 7.91 -2.07
CA VAL A 290 -0.38 6.68 -1.43
C VAL A 290 0.26 6.55 -0.05
N TYR A 291 -0.47 6.00 0.92
CA TYR A 291 0.08 5.43 2.15
C TYR A 291 -0.31 3.96 2.21
N LEU A 292 0.67 3.08 2.47
CA LEU A 292 0.45 1.65 2.66
C LEU A 292 0.34 1.35 4.16
N LYS A 293 -0.76 0.73 4.62
CA LYS A 293 -0.81 0.19 6.00
C LYS A 293 0.30 -0.84 6.17
N ASP A 294 1.03 -0.73 7.27
CA ASP A 294 2.06 -1.70 7.63
C ASP A 294 1.45 -3.06 7.93
N ASP A 295 2.15 -4.11 7.52
CA ASP A 295 1.74 -5.50 7.75
C ASP A 295 1.84 -5.82 9.26
N PRO A 296 0.72 -6.12 9.95
CA PRO A 296 0.74 -6.44 11.38
C PRO A 296 1.58 -7.68 11.69
N ARG A 297 1.82 -8.57 10.72
CA ARG A 297 2.71 -9.74 10.88
C ARG A 297 4.18 -9.37 10.90
N ASN A 298 4.56 -8.16 10.51
CA ASN A 298 5.95 -7.66 10.64
C ASN A 298 6.15 -6.77 11.87
N GLN A 299 5.11 -6.57 12.68
CA GLN A 299 5.21 -5.86 13.95
C GLN A 299 5.55 -6.82 15.10
N PRO A 300 6.28 -6.37 16.13
CA PRO A 300 6.52 -7.16 17.32
C PRO A 300 5.23 -7.52 18.06
N GLY A 301 5.24 -8.63 18.79
CA GLY A 301 4.11 -9.00 19.64
C GLY A 301 4.37 -10.19 20.54
N VAL A 302 3.50 -10.32 21.54
CA VAL A 302 3.58 -11.35 22.59
C VAL A 302 2.56 -12.44 22.34
N VAL A 303 2.98 -13.70 22.42
CA VAL A 303 2.09 -14.84 22.19
C VAL A 303 1.04 -15.00 23.29
N THR A 304 -0.22 -15.07 22.88
CA THR A 304 -1.39 -15.32 23.72
C THR A 304 -2.12 -16.60 23.26
N GLY A 305 -3.29 -16.89 23.83
CA GLY A 305 -4.05 -18.10 23.53
C GLY A 305 -3.62 -19.35 24.31
N LYS A 306 -4.49 -20.36 24.32
CA LYS A 306 -4.29 -21.61 25.08
C LYS A 306 -3.86 -22.79 24.22
N GLY A 307 -4.22 -22.81 22.93
CA GLY A 307 -4.18 -24.02 22.11
C GLY A 307 -5.25 -25.03 22.53
N VAL A 308 -5.22 -26.20 21.89
CA VAL A 308 -6.21 -27.26 22.09
C VAL A 308 -5.55 -28.52 22.61
N GLU A 309 -6.11 -29.13 23.65
CA GLU A 309 -5.72 -30.47 24.09
C GLU A 309 -6.11 -31.50 23.04
N LEU A 310 -5.14 -32.29 22.57
CA LEU A 310 -5.37 -33.36 21.60
C LEU A 310 -5.55 -34.68 22.34
N SER A 311 -6.56 -35.45 21.95
CA SER A 311 -6.76 -36.81 22.45
C SER A 311 -5.54 -37.70 22.10
N PRO A 312 -5.15 -38.65 22.96
CA PRO A 312 -4.08 -39.60 22.66
C PRO A 312 -4.29 -40.31 21.31
N GLY A 313 -3.22 -40.45 20.53
CA GLY A 313 -3.26 -41.02 19.18
C GLY A 313 -3.83 -40.11 18.08
N THR A 314 -4.16 -38.85 18.37
CA THR A 314 -4.59 -37.89 17.34
C THR A 314 -3.48 -37.66 16.32
N ARG A 315 -3.79 -37.94 15.05
CA ARG A 315 -2.95 -37.54 13.91
C ARG A 315 -3.14 -36.05 13.66
N TRP A 316 -2.30 -35.24 14.29
CA TRP A 316 -2.51 -33.79 14.45
C TRP A 316 -2.66 -33.08 13.11
N LEU A 317 -1.71 -33.24 12.19
CA LEU A 317 -1.77 -32.54 10.92
C LEU A 317 -2.79 -33.12 9.94
N ASP A 318 -3.29 -34.35 10.15
CA ASP A 318 -4.42 -34.87 9.36
C ASP A 318 -5.71 -34.08 9.63
N MET A 319 -5.82 -33.38 10.77
CA MET A 319 -6.91 -32.44 11.07
C MET A 319 -6.98 -31.28 10.08
N SER A 320 -5.88 -30.95 9.39
CA SER A 320 -5.89 -30.00 8.26
C SER A 320 -6.68 -30.47 7.03
N VAL A 321 -7.25 -31.68 7.07
CA VAL A 321 -8.18 -32.22 6.08
C VAL A 321 -9.46 -32.71 6.76
N THR A 322 -9.36 -33.39 7.90
CA THR A 322 -10.51 -34.03 8.56
C THR A 322 -11.36 -33.09 9.43
N ASN A 323 -10.84 -31.95 9.89
CA ASN A 323 -11.54 -31.03 10.80
C ASN A 323 -12.54 -30.11 10.06
N LYS A 324 -13.33 -30.65 9.11
CA LYS A 324 -14.34 -29.93 8.30
C LYS A 324 -13.81 -28.68 7.57
N GLY A 325 -12.49 -28.59 7.39
CA GLY A 325 -11.79 -27.45 6.80
C GLY A 325 -11.49 -26.29 7.77
N ASN A 326 -11.64 -26.48 9.08
CA ASN A 326 -11.20 -25.50 10.10
C ASN A 326 -9.68 -25.56 10.36
N GLY A 327 -8.93 -26.41 9.66
CA GLY A 327 -7.51 -26.66 9.90
C GLY A 327 -7.23 -27.44 11.20
N ALA A 328 -5.96 -27.73 11.46
CA ALA A 328 -5.52 -28.29 12.73
C ALA A 328 -5.25 -27.15 13.74
N PRO A 329 -5.83 -27.15 14.95
CA PRO A 329 -5.48 -26.17 15.98
C PRO A 329 -4.06 -26.41 16.50
N ILE A 330 -3.42 -25.41 17.10
CA ILE A 330 -2.12 -25.60 17.76
C ILE A 330 -2.31 -26.44 19.04
N PRO A 331 -1.47 -27.46 19.30
CA PRO A 331 -1.59 -28.27 20.52
C PRO A 331 -1.29 -27.44 21.77
N ALA A 332 -2.09 -27.61 22.84
CA ALA A 332 -1.95 -26.83 24.07
C ALA A 332 -0.54 -26.90 24.68
N HIS A 333 0.08 -28.08 24.73
CA HIS A 333 1.45 -28.26 25.24
C HIS A 333 2.54 -27.60 24.38
N ILE A 334 2.27 -27.27 23.11
CA ILE A 334 3.14 -26.43 22.27
C ILE A 334 2.86 -24.96 22.53
N ALA A 335 1.59 -24.58 22.67
CA ALA A 335 1.18 -23.22 23.03
C ALA A 335 1.78 -22.79 24.37
N ASP A 336 1.80 -23.67 25.39
CA ASP A 336 2.42 -23.43 26.69
C ASP A 336 3.92 -23.10 26.59
N LYS A 337 4.64 -23.70 25.63
CA LYS A 337 6.07 -23.43 25.38
C LYS A 337 6.31 -22.08 24.69
N LEU A 338 5.27 -21.45 24.12
CA LEU A 338 5.36 -20.22 23.34
C LEU A 338 4.70 -19.01 24.02
N ARG A 339 3.65 -19.23 24.82
CA ARG A 339 2.85 -18.20 25.48
C ARG A 339 3.73 -17.27 26.33
N GLY A 340 3.51 -15.97 26.20
CA GLY A 340 4.28 -14.94 26.90
C GLY A 340 5.67 -14.66 26.31
N LYS A 341 6.12 -15.39 25.27
CA LYS A 341 7.31 -14.98 24.49
C LYS A 341 6.95 -13.85 23.53
N GLU A 342 7.88 -12.91 23.40
CA GLU A 342 7.83 -11.83 22.42
C GLU A 342 8.61 -12.23 21.16
N PHE A 343 8.06 -11.90 19.99
CA PHE A 343 8.68 -12.08 18.68
C PHE A 343 8.71 -10.75 17.94
N LYS A 344 9.71 -10.52 17.08
CA LYS A 344 9.84 -9.25 16.33
C LYS A 344 8.89 -9.19 15.13
N ASN A 345 8.55 -10.35 14.59
CA ASN A 345 7.68 -10.56 13.46
C ASN A 345 7.11 -12.00 13.52
N PHE A 346 6.11 -12.28 12.70
CA PHE A 346 5.42 -13.57 12.65
C PHE A 346 6.28 -14.69 12.06
N ASP A 347 7.30 -14.38 11.25
CA ASP A 347 8.21 -15.41 10.72
C ASP A 347 9.11 -15.96 11.83
N ASP A 348 9.65 -15.12 12.71
CA ASP A 348 10.34 -15.54 13.95
C ASP A 348 9.43 -16.47 14.79
N PHE A 349 8.15 -16.13 14.92
CA PHE A 349 7.15 -16.96 15.61
C PHE A 349 6.90 -18.29 14.87
N ARG A 350 6.75 -18.28 13.54
CA ARG A 350 6.58 -19.49 12.70
C ARG A 350 7.75 -20.44 12.91
N GLU A 351 8.97 -19.92 12.95
CA GLU A 351 10.18 -20.69 13.16
C GLU A 351 10.21 -21.30 14.57
N ALA A 352 9.94 -20.50 15.60
CA ALA A 352 9.84 -20.99 16.96
C ALA A 352 8.75 -22.07 17.13
N LEU A 353 7.58 -21.92 16.49
CA LEU A 353 6.51 -22.91 16.52
C LEU A 353 6.97 -24.27 15.98
N TRP A 354 7.57 -24.28 14.79
CA TRP A 354 8.05 -25.54 14.19
C TRP A 354 9.22 -26.14 14.96
N LEU A 355 10.07 -25.32 15.57
CA LEU A 355 11.17 -25.77 16.42
C LEU A 355 10.67 -26.33 17.77
N GLU A 356 9.60 -25.80 18.37
CA GLU A 356 9.00 -26.42 19.57
C GLU A 356 8.26 -27.72 19.27
N VAL A 357 7.68 -27.87 18.06
CA VAL A 357 7.17 -29.15 17.55
C VAL A 357 8.31 -30.15 17.33
N SER A 358 9.49 -29.71 16.85
CA SER A 358 10.64 -30.60 16.61
C SER A 358 11.22 -31.25 17.87
N LYS A 359 10.97 -30.63 19.04
CA LYS A 359 11.37 -31.14 20.36
C LYS A 359 10.36 -32.10 20.98
N ASP A 360 9.20 -32.28 20.35
CA ASP A 360 8.10 -33.05 20.90
C ASP A 360 8.08 -34.48 20.30
N PRO A 361 8.38 -35.53 21.09
CA PRO A 361 8.54 -36.88 20.54
C PRO A 361 7.24 -37.42 19.96
N ASP A 362 6.12 -37.23 20.64
CA ASP A 362 4.80 -37.76 20.26
C ASP A 362 4.27 -37.13 18.97
N LEU A 363 4.58 -35.84 18.74
CA LEU A 363 4.31 -35.18 17.45
C LEU A 363 5.33 -35.63 16.39
N MET A 364 6.63 -35.69 16.71
CA MET A 364 7.70 -36.04 15.77
C MET A 364 7.57 -37.45 15.19
N GLU A 365 7.03 -38.41 15.95
CA GLU A 365 6.71 -39.75 15.45
C GLU A 365 5.77 -39.73 14.22
N GLN A 366 4.87 -38.74 14.13
CA GLN A 366 3.89 -38.61 13.05
C GLN A 366 4.52 -38.17 11.71
N PHE A 367 5.75 -37.66 11.73
CA PHE A 367 6.43 -37.11 10.55
C PHE A 367 7.40 -38.10 9.90
N LEU A 368 7.49 -38.06 8.57
CA LEU A 368 8.58 -38.68 7.80
C LEU A 368 9.92 -37.99 8.10
N GLU A 369 11.03 -38.71 7.97
CA GLU A 369 12.40 -38.25 8.21
C GLU A 369 12.69 -36.86 7.61
N LYS A 370 12.42 -36.66 6.31
CA LYS A 370 12.56 -35.37 5.62
C LYS A 370 11.79 -34.21 6.27
N ASN A 371 10.65 -34.49 6.90
CA ASN A 371 9.89 -33.47 7.63
C ASN A 371 10.48 -33.23 9.03
N ARG A 372 11.04 -34.25 9.69
CA ARG A 372 11.79 -34.09 10.94
C ARG A 372 13.02 -33.20 10.72
N ASP A 373 13.75 -33.39 9.61
CA ASP A 373 14.87 -32.53 9.22
C ASP A 373 14.44 -31.07 9.02
N ALA A 374 13.30 -30.85 8.38
CA ALA A 374 12.75 -29.50 8.17
C ALA A 374 12.37 -28.84 9.51
N LEU A 375 11.68 -29.56 10.39
CA LEU A 375 11.28 -29.07 11.71
C LEU A 375 12.49 -28.72 12.59
N ASN A 376 13.54 -29.57 12.57
CA ASN A 376 14.80 -29.31 13.26
C ASN A 376 15.57 -28.09 12.70
N GLN A 377 15.25 -27.65 11.48
CA GLN A 377 15.74 -26.41 10.85
C GLN A 377 14.71 -25.26 10.98
N ALA A 378 13.76 -25.37 11.91
CA ALA A 378 12.67 -24.39 12.13
C ALA A 378 11.78 -24.13 10.89
N HIS A 379 11.80 -25.02 9.91
CA HIS A 379 11.05 -24.89 8.67
C HIS A 379 9.73 -25.66 8.71
N ALA A 380 8.70 -25.08 8.08
CA ALA A 380 7.42 -25.75 7.92
C ALA A 380 7.58 -27.11 7.17
N PRO A 381 6.93 -28.18 7.66
CA PRO A 381 7.01 -29.52 7.07
C PRO A 381 6.23 -29.60 5.75
N TYR A 382 6.57 -30.58 4.92
CA TYR A 382 5.87 -30.86 3.67
C TYR A 382 4.54 -31.62 3.90
N THR A 383 3.52 -31.29 3.13
CA THR A 383 2.22 -31.99 3.11
C THR A 383 2.28 -33.25 2.24
N SER A 384 1.22 -34.07 2.26
CA SER A 384 1.00 -35.08 1.20
C SER A 384 0.71 -34.39 -0.15
N LYS A 385 0.88 -35.13 -1.26
CA LYS A 385 0.58 -34.63 -2.62
C LYS A 385 -0.84 -34.12 -2.77
N ASP A 386 -1.80 -34.70 -2.06
CA ASP A 386 -3.20 -34.30 -2.12
C ASP A 386 -3.44 -32.95 -1.45
N GLY A 387 -2.63 -32.60 -0.44
CA GLY A 387 -2.62 -31.27 0.17
C GLY A 387 -1.85 -30.23 -0.63
N TYR A 388 -1.21 -30.59 -1.75
CA TYR A 388 -0.49 -29.61 -2.57
C TYR A 388 -1.46 -28.68 -3.28
N TYR A 389 -1.02 -27.43 -3.43
CA TYR A 389 -1.62 -26.51 -4.37
C TYR A 389 -0.79 -26.45 -5.65
N TYR A 390 -1.47 -26.50 -6.80
CA TYR A 390 -0.87 -26.43 -8.13
C TYR A 390 -1.20 -25.09 -8.78
N GLY A 391 -0.48 -24.06 -8.37
CA GLY A 391 -0.59 -22.72 -8.96
C GLY A 391 0.12 -22.63 -10.31
N PRO A 392 -0.36 -21.76 -11.21
CA PRO A 392 0.23 -21.60 -12.55
C PRO A 392 1.63 -20.97 -12.55
N LYS A 393 2.14 -20.50 -11.40
CA LYS A 393 3.52 -20.04 -11.22
C LYS A 393 4.35 -20.88 -10.25
N LYS A 394 3.72 -21.58 -9.30
CA LYS A 394 4.40 -22.27 -8.20
C LYS A 394 3.52 -23.39 -7.66
N VAL A 395 4.14 -24.54 -7.39
CA VAL A 395 3.49 -25.64 -6.65
C VAL A 395 3.87 -25.54 -5.18
N LEU A 396 2.86 -25.52 -4.32
CA LEU A 396 3.01 -25.34 -2.89
C LEU A 396 2.84 -26.66 -2.17
N LYS A 397 3.76 -26.91 -1.25
CA LYS A 397 4.03 -28.26 -0.75
C LYS A 397 4.24 -28.32 0.76
N LYS A 398 4.22 -27.18 1.46
CA LYS A 398 4.47 -27.07 2.89
C LYS A 398 3.20 -26.62 3.61
N PHE A 399 3.01 -27.08 4.84
CA PHE A 399 1.92 -26.60 5.70
C PHE A 399 2.06 -25.10 5.95
N GLN A 400 0.92 -24.43 6.10
CA GLN A 400 0.81 -22.99 6.33
C GLN A 400 0.11 -22.73 7.66
N ILE A 401 0.41 -21.57 8.28
CA ILE A 401 -0.32 -21.07 9.44
C ILE A 401 -1.33 -20.04 8.93
N HIS A 402 -2.60 -20.28 9.21
CA HIS A 402 -3.76 -19.48 8.83
C HIS A 402 -4.37 -18.82 10.07
N HIS A 403 -4.78 -17.55 9.96
CA HIS A 403 -5.54 -16.84 10.99
C HIS A 403 -7.04 -17.03 10.77
N PHE A 404 -7.70 -17.71 11.69
CA PHE A 404 -9.12 -18.12 11.61
C PHE A 404 -10.08 -16.92 11.59
N ILE A 405 -9.82 -15.93 12.43
CA ILE A 405 -10.29 -14.55 12.26
C ILE A 405 -9.16 -13.83 11.52
N ALA A 406 -9.44 -13.35 10.31
CA ALA A 406 -8.46 -12.63 9.52
C ALA A 406 -7.98 -11.37 10.26
N ILE A 407 -6.69 -11.04 10.16
CA ILE A 407 -6.06 -9.91 10.86
C ILE A 407 -6.75 -8.59 10.53
N GLU A 408 -7.16 -8.42 9.27
CA GLU A 408 -7.92 -7.26 8.79
C GLU A 408 -9.35 -7.12 9.36
N HIS A 409 -9.84 -8.13 10.08
CA HIS A 409 -11.12 -8.14 10.78
C HIS A 409 -10.94 -8.12 12.31
N GLY A 410 -9.80 -7.62 12.80
CA GLY A 410 -9.47 -7.60 14.22
C GLY A 410 -8.97 -8.95 14.76
N GLY A 411 -8.51 -9.84 13.86
CA GLY A 411 -7.88 -11.09 14.25
C GLY A 411 -6.50 -10.85 14.85
N GLU A 412 -6.32 -11.23 16.11
CA GLU A 412 -5.04 -11.08 16.82
C GLU A 412 -3.91 -11.85 16.11
N VAL A 413 -2.76 -11.19 15.93
CA VAL A 413 -1.63 -11.71 15.13
C VAL A 413 -0.93 -12.87 15.84
N TYR A 414 -0.75 -12.76 17.16
CA TYR A 414 0.00 -13.70 18.00
C TYR A 414 -0.87 -14.50 18.98
N ASP A 415 -2.19 -14.43 18.85
CA ASP A 415 -3.11 -15.32 19.56
C ASP A 415 -3.09 -16.71 18.92
N ILE A 416 -2.59 -17.71 19.66
CA ILE A 416 -2.57 -19.10 19.20
C ILE A 416 -3.98 -19.67 18.99
N ASP A 417 -4.99 -19.21 19.72
CA ASP A 417 -6.37 -19.68 19.54
C ASP A 417 -6.99 -19.18 18.23
N ASN A 418 -6.42 -18.11 17.66
CA ASN A 418 -6.69 -17.62 16.31
C ASN A 418 -5.94 -18.40 15.20
N MET A 419 -5.00 -19.29 15.51
CA MET A 419 -4.14 -19.94 14.50
C MET A 419 -4.56 -21.37 14.13
N ARG A 420 -4.48 -21.70 12.84
CA ARG A 420 -4.75 -23.04 12.30
C ARG A 420 -3.65 -23.48 11.34
N ILE A 421 -3.19 -24.72 11.46
CA ILE A 421 -2.32 -25.34 10.46
C ILE A 421 -3.18 -25.92 9.34
N VAL A 422 -2.93 -25.46 8.12
CA VAL A 422 -3.66 -25.87 6.90
C VAL A 422 -2.72 -26.42 5.84
N THR A 423 -3.23 -27.34 5.01
CA THR A 423 -2.55 -27.66 3.75
C THR A 423 -2.73 -26.51 2.76
N PRO A 424 -1.80 -26.30 1.80
CA PRO A 424 -2.00 -25.36 0.71
C PRO A 424 -3.34 -25.52 -0.01
N ARG A 425 -3.80 -26.77 -0.23
CA ARG A 425 -5.11 -27.00 -0.85
C ARG A 425 -6.27 -26.55 0.04
N LEU A 426 -6.26 -26.86 1.34
CA LEU A 426 -7.31 -26.37 2.24
C LEU A 426 -7.28 -24.83 2.33
N HIS A 427 -6.10 -24.22 2.31
CA HIS A 427 -6.00 -22.76 2.38
C HIS A 427 -6.70 -22.09 1.19
N ASP A 428 -6.50 -22.63 -0.02
CA ASP A 428 -7.25 -22.22 -1.21
C ASP A 428 -8.77 -22.42 -1.05
N GLU A 429 -9.18 -23.58 -0.52
CA GLU A 429 -10.60 -23.87 -0.29
C GLU A 429 -11.26 -22.88 0.69
N ILE A 430 -10.55 -22.43 1.73
CA ILE A 430 -11.05 -21.46 2.73
C ILE A 430 -11.37 -20.10 2.11
N HIS A 431 -10.55 -19.61 1.18
CA HIS A 431 -10.63 -18.22 0.71
C HIS A 431 -11.23 -18.05 -0.70
N TYR A 432 -11.30 -19.12 -1.49
CA TYR A 432 -11.76 -19.04 -2.89
C TYR A 432 -12.96 -19.92 -3.23
N ARG A 433 -13.30 -20.91 -2.39
CA ARG A 433 -14.24 -21.98 -2.76
C ARG A 433 -15.34 -22.26 -1.71
N ARG A 434 -15.47 -21.42 -0.69
CA ARG A 434 -16.44 -21.53 0.40
C ARG A 434 -17.33 -20.31 0.49
#